data_AF-V9FB56-F1
#
_entry.id   AF-V9FB56-F1
#
_cell.length_a   1.000
_cell.length_b   1.000
_cell.length_c   1.000
_cell.angle_alpha   90.00
_cell.angle_beta   90.00
_cell.angle_gamma   90.00
#
_symmetry.space_group_name_H-M   'P 1'
#
loop_
_entity.id
_entity.type
_entity.pdbx_description
1 polymer ?
#
loop_
_entity_poly.entity_id
_entity_poly.type
_entity_poly.pdbx_seq_one_letter_code
_entity_poly.pdbx_strand_id
1 'polypeptide(L)'
;MALALQVLTLCLVLCGGLCYLDVYAKNITVQVWENDVPMLHNYASTAVDSMSFEVLQYNLFGRPFEVSKDGQSERLQRVPESLHRISETIDVVTFAEADIRTQRDEMLDQFRVFGFNYSTTILHDPDPFTSLLNGGVMVVSKWPIIREAQHVYRNACHYSDCLAAKGVKYARLLKSVDGTAKIFNVFATHMQAWSTPEGRSDRIQQAKQMRQFIDAIDIPHHEPLIFAGDFNVDNHTFGDEVAHLVALLEAHEPRQIGKQAFTSDPHTNVLVGRDGAAISNKCSAQYVANWGPPKDGVFHPSFLTRTTCGMHSEINKSKWLVFVDPDTMCYCPCCPLEWLDYVLYGKAPYQQPSKVPTLEAHVNQVKHFTVDWTAPQSNMKMALVDLSDHYPVHAKFEFPVTRGKGRDDDPLTYHLDGCSTDDDCHFRNFRCYCNGPNCFYQGNHTNGWDLDSNHPVNRNCLFQKTSFRCLCGPT
;
A
#
# COMPACT_ATOMS: atom_id res chain seq x y z
N MET A 1 -35.60 -32.86 57.42
CA MET A 1 -34.38 -33.23 58.19
C MET A 1 -33.33 -32.18 57.86
N ALA A 2 -33.37 -31.05 58.58
CA ALA A 2 -32.54 -30.77 59.76
C ALA A 2 -31.10 -30.39 59.32
N LEU A 3 -30.74 -29.11 59.21
CA LEU A 3 -30.48 -28.07 60.23
C LEU A 3 -28.96 -27.89 60.43
N ALA A 4 -28.44 -26.69 60.14
CA ALA A 4 -27.40 -25.94 60.90
C ALA A 4 -26.92 -24.73 60.04
N LEU A 5 -27.54 -23.54 60.21
CA LEU A 5 -27.08 -22.38 61.02
C LEU A 5 -25.79 -21.72 60.48
N GLN A 6 -25.85 -20.57 59.80
CA GLN A 6 -26.09 -19.17 60.25
C GLN A 6 -24.97 -18.54 61.10
N VAL A 7 -24.32 -17.52 60.53
CA VAL A 7 -23.81 -16.30 61.19
C VAL A 7 -24.06 -15.13 60.21
N LEU A 8 -25.21 -14.44 60.34
CA LEU A 8 -25.40 -13.04 60.79
C LEU A 8 -24.60 -11.96 60.02
N THR A 9 -25.12 -11.35 58.95
CA THR A 9 -25.92 -10.09 58.82
C THR A 9 -25.23 -8.75 59.15
N LEU A 10 -24.97 -7.93 58.12
CA LEU A 10 -25.17 -6.46 57.93
C LEU A 10 -24.29 -6.04 56.73
N CYS A 11 -24.70 -5.37 55.65
CA CYS A 11 -25.62 -4.25 55.49
C CYS A 11 -26.26 -4.22 54.07
N LEU A 12 -27.58 -4.02 54.07
CA LEU A 12 -28.43 -3.21 53.20
C LEU A 12 -28.14 -3.01 51.69
N VAL A 13 -28.99 -3.70 50.91
CA VAL A 13 -29.88 -3.18 49.84
C VAL A 13 -29.25 -2.42 48.66
N LEU A 14 -29.14 -3.11 47.51
CA LEU A 14 -29.35 -2.52 46.19
C LEU A 14 -30.34 -3.37 45.38
N CYS A 15 -31.34 -2.68 44.86
CA CYS A 15 -32.59 -3.15 44.28
C CYS A 15 -32.51 -3.19 42.74
N GLY A 16 -33.44 -3.94 42.11
CA GLY A 16 -33.83 -3.80 40.70
C GLY A 16 -33.43 -5.00 39.83
N GLY A 17 -34.30 -5.95 39.44
CA GLY A 17 -35.75 -5.89 39.29
C GLY A 17 -36.15 -5.51 37.86
N LEU A 18 -36.19 -6.51 36.97
CA LEU A 18 -36.74 -6.46 35.62
C LEU A 18 -38.17 -5.92 35.59
N CYS A 19 -38.53 -5.11 34.58
CA CYS A 19 -39.76 -5.27 33.79
C CYS A 19 -39.91 -4.19 32.68
N TYR A 20 -40.22 -4.67 31.48
CA TYR A 20 -41.11 -4.12 30.43
C TYR A 20 -41.31 -2.59 30.31
N LEU A 21 -41.04 -2.06 29.12
CA LEU A 21 -41.56 -0.76 28.68
C LEU A 21 -42.23 -0.87 27.31
N ASP A 22 -43.56 -0.67 27.34
CA ASP A 22 -44.42 -0.29 26.23
C ASP A 22 -44.08 1.12 25.72
N VAL A 23 -44.22 1.29 24.41
CA VAL A 23 -44.02 2.53 23.67
C VAL A 23 -45.25 3.44 23.86
N TYR A 24 -45.07 4.62 24.48
CA TYR A 24 -45.93 5.77 24.22
C TYR A 24 -45.13 7.08 24.27
N ALA A 25 -45.19 7.82 23.17
CA ALA A 25 -44.56 9.11 22.97
C ALA A 25 -45.16 10.21 23.86
N LYS A 26 -44.30 11.08 24.41
CA LYS A 26 -44.66 12.46 24.80
C LYS A 26 -43.41 13.34 24.84
N ASN A 27 -43.48 14.44 24.08
CA ASN A 27 -42.50 15.52 24.02
C ASN A 27 -42.24 16.11 25.41
N ILE A 28 -40.96 16.22 25.79
CA ILE A 28 -40.52 17.01 26.94
C ILE A 28 -39.54 18.06 26.44
N THR A 29 -39.98 19.32 26.48
CA THR A 29 -39.13 20.51 26.41
C THR A 29 -38.44 20.69 27.77
N VAL A 30 -37.11 20.71 27.78
CA VAL A 30 -36.33 21.03 28.98
C VAL A 30 -35.85 22.47 28.88
N GLN A 31 -36.28 23.30 29.83
CA GLN A 31 -35.70 24.64 30.06
C GLN A 31 -34.39 24.49 30.83
N VAL A 32 -33.31 25.06 30.29
CA VAL A 32 -32.00 25.13 30.94
C VAL A 32 -31.92 26.45 31.70
N TRP A 33 -31.52 26.36 32.97
CA TRP A 33 -31.26 27.49 33.85
C TRP A 33 -29.86 28.06 33.53
N GLU A 34 -29.78 29.32 33.11
CA GLU A 34 -28.54 30.09 33.07
C GLU A 34 -28.12 30.47 34.48
N ASN A 35 -26.94 30.00 34.92
CA ASN A 35 -26.20 30.63 36.01
C ASN A 35 -24.69 30.58 35.67
N ASP A 36 -24.13 31.78 35.55
CA ASP A 36 -22.75 32.21 35.80
C ASP A 36 -21.57 31.37 35.27
N VAL A 37 -21.12 31.74 34.07
CA VAL A 37 -19.80 31.37 33.52
C VAL A 37 -18.79 32.49 33.83
N PRO A 38 -17.68 32.23 34.55
CA PRO A 38 -16.58 33.19 34.63
C PRO A 38 -15.95 33.31 33.24
N MET A 39 -15.72 34.55 32.78
CA MET A 39 -15.06 34.84 31.51
C MET A 39 -13.74 34.06 31.36
N LEU A 40 -13.79 32.97 30.59
CA LEU A 40 -12.59 32.29 30.11
C LEU A 40 -11.94 33.19 29.08
N HIS A 41 -10.72 33.59 29.40
CA HIS A 41 -9.80 34.23 28.46
C HIS A 41 -9.80 33.48 27.11
N ASN A 42 -9.85 34.26 26.03
CA ASN A 42 -9.50 33.83 24.69
C ASN A 42 -8.08 33.25 24.70
N TYR A 43 -7.96 31.94 24.95
CA TYR A 43 -6.87 31.18 24.38
C TYR A 43 -7.20 31.09 22.89
N ALA A 44 -6.60 31.99 22.11
CA ALA A 44 -6.42 31.72 20.70
C ALA A 44 -5.80 30.32 20.61
N SER A 45 -6.52 29.36 20.04
CA SER A 45 -5.91 28.07 19.73
C SER A 45 -4.76 28.40 18.79
N THR A 46 -3.53 28.32 19.28
CA THR A 46 -2.36 28.33 18.40
C THR A 46 -2.58 27.16 17.46
N ALA A 47 -2.95 27.43 16.21
CA ALA A 47 -3.04 26.40 15.19
C ALA A 47 -1.69 25.66 15.23
N VAL A 48 -1.73 24.37 15.54
CA VAL A 48 -0.53 23.54 15.52
C VAL A 48 -0.08 23.52 14.07
N ASP A 49 1.11 24.05 13.81
CA ASP A 49 1.72 24.01 12.49
C ASP A 49 1.74 22.56 12.01
N SER A 50 1.20 22.30 10.82
CA SER A 50 0.94 20.94 10.33
C SER A 50 1.14 20.88 8.83
N MET A 51 1.55 19.72 8.35
CA MET A 51 1.81 19.47 6.95
C MET A 51 0.92 18.35 6.43
N SER A 52 0.22 18.64 5.33
CA SER A 52 -0.50 17.61 4.59
C SER A 52 0.49 16.63 3.96
N PHE A 53 0.08 15.38 3.79
CA PHE A 53 0.88 14.40 3.07
C PHE A 53 -0.04 13.42 2.35
N GLU A 54 0.05 13.34 1.03
CA GLU A 54 -0.79 12.47 0.19
C GLU A 54 0.04 11.34 -0.42
N VAL A 55 -0.40 10.10 -0.16
CA VAL A 55 0.27 8.86 -0.55
C VAL A 55 -0.68 8.09 -1.45
N LEU A 56 -0.23 7.70 -2.63
CA LEU A 56 -0.99 6.84 -3.52
C LEU A 56 -0.28 5.51 -3.71
N GLN A 57 -0.97 4.41 -3.45
CA GLN A 57 -0.52 3.08 -3.85
C GLN A 57 -1.09 2.75 -5.23
N TYR A 58 -0.31 2.08 -6.08
CA TYR A 58 -0.84 1.45 -7.28
C TYR A 58 -0.09 0.17 -7.71
N ASN A 59 -0.77 -0.97 -7.86
CA ASN A 59 -0.23 -2.12 -8.60
C ASN A 59 -0.33 -1.85 -10.12
N LEU A 60 0.78 -1.96 -10.87
CA LEU A 60 0.88 -1.57 -12.28
C LEU A 60 0.54 -2.68 -13.28
N PHE A 61 0.46 -3.93 -12.83
CA PHE A 61 0.33 -5.08 -13.73
C PHE A 61 1.41 -5.07 -14.85
N GLY A 62 2.64 -4.70 -14.50
CA GLY A 62 3.75 -4.43 -15.42
C GLY A 62 4.59 -5.65 -15.76
N ARG A 63 3.96 -6.81 -15.88
CA ARG A 63 4.60 -8.13 -16.04
C ARG A 63 5.35 -8.31 -17.37
N PRO A 64 6.31 -9.25 -17.45
CA PRO A 64 7.08 -9.50 -18.67
C PRO A 64 6.24 -9.89 -19.89
N PHE A 65 6.66 -9.44 -21.08
CA PHE A 65 5.98 -9.76 -22.34
C PHE A 65 6.02 -11.26 -22.70
N GLU A 66 6.99 -11.98 -22.14
CA GLU A 66 7.13 -13.44 -22.24
C GLU A 66 5.97 -14.17 -21.56
N VAL A 67 5.34 -13.55 -20.56
CA VAL A 67 4.12 -14.07 -19.92
C VAL A 67 2.92 -13.79 -20.83
N SER A 68 2.74 -12.54 -21.23
CA SER A 68 1.68 -12.14 -22.16
C SER A 68 1.84 -10.69 -22.64
N LYS A 69 1.17 -10.37 -23.74
CA LYS A 69 0.97 -9.01 -24.21
C LYS A 69 -0.37 -8.50 -23.69
N ASP A 70 -0.33 -7.45 -22.88
CA ASP A 70 -1.49 -6.82 -22.26
C ASP A 70 -1.41 -5.29 -22.34
N GLY A 71 -0.65 -4.76 -23.31
CA GLY A 71 -0.45 -3.32 -23.49
C GLY A 71 0.38 -2.65 -22.40
N GLN A 72 1.35 -3.37 -21.81
CA GLN A 72 2.14 -2.89 -20.68
C GLN A 72 2.75 -1.48 -20.91
N SER A 73 3.42 -1.26 -22.04
CA SER A 73 4.05 0.05 -22.35
C SER A 73 2.99 1.14 -22.49
N GLU A 74 1.93 0.89 -23.27
CA GLU A 74 0.85 1.85 -23.49
C GLU A 74 0.09 2.20 -22.20
N ARG A 75 -0.12 1.21 -21.32
CA ARG A 75 -0.75 1.40 -20.01
C ARG A 75 0.13 2.24 -19.10
N LEU A 76 1.38 1.84 -18.88
CA LEU A 76 2.28 2.50 -17.93
C LEU A 76 2.57 3.96 -18.32
N GLN A 77 2.70 4.28 -19.61
CA GLN A 77 2.87 5.67 -20.07
C GLN A 77 1.67 6.59 -19.74
N ARG A 78 0.48 6.04 -19.53
CA ARG A 78 -0.75 6.80 -19.20
C ARG A 78 -0.98 6.94 -17.69
N VAL A 79 -0.26 6.18 -16.86
CA VAL A 79 -0.42 6.19 -15.41
C VAL A 79 -0.21 7.59 -14.83
N PRO A 80 0.88 8.34 -15.13
CA PRO A 80 1.14 9.61 -14.45
C PRO A 80 0.05 10.66 -14.69
N GLU A 81 -0.42 10.80 -15.94
CA GLU A 81 -1.52 11.70 -16.28
C GLU A 81 -2.84 11.27 -15.61
N SER A 82 -3.11 9.96 -15.52
CA SER A 82 -4.28 9.44 -14.82
C SER A 82 -4.25 9.74 -13.32
N LEU A 83 -3.09 9.61 -12.68
CA LEU A 83 -2.96 9.89 -11.24
C LEU A 83 -3.01 11.39 -10.95
N HIS A 84 -2.43 12.21 -11.82
CA HIS A 84 -2.54 13.67 -11.71
C HIS A 84 -4.01 14.14 -11.76
N ARG A 85 -4.85 13.51 -12.58
CA ARG A 85 -6.31 13.79 -12.61
C ARG A 85 -7.04 13.41 -11.32
N ILE A 86 -6.55 12.41 -10.58
CA ILE A 86 -7.12 12.04 -9.28
C ILE A 86 -6.83 13.15 -8.27
N SER A 87 -5.58 13.62 -8.20
CA SER A 87 -5.19 14.70 -7.31
C SER A 87 -3.85 15.31 -7.74
N GLU A 88 -3.82 16.63 -7.89
CA GLU A 88 -2.58 17.37 -8.17
C GLU A 88 -1.69 17.47 -6.92
N THR A 89 -2.23 17.16 -5.73
CA THR A 89 -1.53 17.29 -4.44
C THR A 89 -0.87 16.00 -3.96
N ILE A 90 -0.94 14.91 -4.73
CA ILE A 90 -0.22 13.66 -4.44
C ILE A 90 1.26 13.97 -4.26
N ASP A 91 1.83 13.60 -3.11
CA ASP A 91 3.23 13.85 -2.78
C ASP A 91 4.12 12.68 -3.20
N VAL A 92 3.63 11.46 -3.00
CA VAL A 92 4.36 10.22 -3.22
C VAL A 92 3.44 9.13 -3.79
N VAL A 93 3.98 8.34 -4.71
CA VAL A 93 3.33 7.17 -5.30
C VAL A 93 4.19 5.94 -5.03
N THR A 94 3.58 4.87 -4.50
CA THR A 94 4.22 3.57 -4.30
C THR A 94 3.68 2.59 -5.31
N PHE A 95 4.57 1.87 -5.99
CA PHE A 95 4.18 0.90 -7.01
C PHE A 95 4.44 -0.53 -6.57
N ALA A 96 3.56 -1.43 -7.01
CA ALA A 96 3.81 -2.86 -7.13
C ALA A 96 3.82 -3.25 -8.63
N GLU A 97 4.46 -4.38 -8.96
CA GLU A 97 4.58 -4.92 -10.32
C GLU A 97 5.18 -3.96 -11.36
N ALA A 98 6.12 -3.10 -10.96
CA ALA A 98 6.93 -2.27 -11.86
C ALA A 98 8.12 -3.05 -12.48
N ASP A 99 7.85 -4.26 -12.97
CA ASP A 99 8.87 -5.29 -13.20
C ASP A 99 9.82 -4.96 -14.35
N ILE A 100 9.28 -4.43 -15.45
CA ILE A 100 10.04 -4.23 -16.69
C ILE A 100 10.69 -2.85 -16.73
N ARG A 101 12.03 -2.86 -16.82
CA ARG A 101 12.85 -1.65 -16.77
C ARG A 101 12.49 -0.62 -17.84
N THR A 102 12.36 -1.02 -19.11
CA THR A 102 12.11 -0.06 -20.20
C THR A 102 10.79 0.67 -20.01
N GLN A 103 9.72 -0.05 -19.66
CA GLN A 103 8.40 0.52 -19.42
C GLN A 103 8.38 1.41 -18.18
N ARG A 104 9.10 1.01 -17.12
CA ARG A 104 9.29 1.83 -15.91
C ARG A 104 10.02 3.12 -16.23
N ASP A 105 11.12 3.07 -16.98
CA ASP A 105 11.91 4.24 -17.34
C ASP A 105 11.06 5.24 -18.17
N GLU A 106 10.27 4.75 -19.12
CA GLU A 106 9.29 5.56 -19.88
C GLU A 106 8.21 6.20 -19.00
N MET A 107 7.67 5.44 -18.03
CA MET A 107 6.69 5.95 -17.07
C MET A 107 7.28 7.05 -16.17
N LEU A 108 8.53 6.86 -15.72
CA LEU A 108 9.23 7.85 -14.89
C LEU A 108 9.49 9.16 -15.65
N ASP A 109 9.79 9.08 -16.96
CA ASP A 109 9.91 10.27 -17.81
C ASP A 109 8.61 11.08 -17.84
N GLN A 110 7.45 10.41 -17.91
CA GLN A 110 6.14 11.07 -17.85
C GLN A 110 5.84 11.66 -16.46
N PHE A 111 6.27 11.00 -15.38
CA PHE A 111 6.12 11.51 -14.01
C PHE A 111 6.83 12.85 -13.77
N ARG A 112 8.00 13.06 -14.39
CA ARG A 112 8.75 14.32 -14.28
C ARG A 112 7.97 15.53 -14.79
N VAL A 113 7.07 15.34 -15.77
CA VAL A 113 6.17 16.41 -16.26
C VAL A 113 5.26 16.93 -15.15
N PHE A 114 4.90 16.07 -14.19
CA PHE A 114 4.04 16.39 -13.04
C PHE A 114 4.83 16.69 -11.75
N GLY A 115 6.14 16.93 -11.86
CA GLY A 115 7.01 17.33 -10.76
C GLY A 115 7.55 16.18 -9.89
N PHE A 116 7.29 14.93 -10.27
CA PHE A 116 7.84 13.76 -9.57
C PHE A 116 9.28 13.50 -10.06
N ASN A 117 10.24 14.17 -9.40
CA ASN A 117 11.64 14.17 -9.83
C ASN A 117 12.51 13.12 -9.11
N TYR A 118 11.96 12.45 -8.10
CA TYR A 118 12.70 11.51 -7.25
C TYR A 118 12.07 10.13 -7.33
N SER A 119 12.90 9.10 -7.42
CA SER A 119 12.44 7.71 -7.37
C SER A 119 13.49 6.85 -6.69
N THR A 120 13.05 5.84 -5.95
CA THR A 120 13.94 4.78 -5.45
C THR A 120 14.44 3.91 -6.59
N THR A 121 15.49 3.13 -6.34
CA THR A 121 15.76 1.95 -7.16
C THR A 121 14.60 0.93 -7.04
N ILE A 122 14.49 0.03 -8.02
CA ILE A 122 13.52 -1.08 -7.94
C ILE A 122 13.97 -2.07 -6.86
N LEU A 123 13.03 -2.57 -6.05
CA LEU A 123 13.27 -3.68 -5.15
C LEU A 123 13.77 -4.87 -5.97
N HIS A 124 14.97 -5.34 -5.68
CA HIS A 124 15.58 -6.45 -6.38
C HIS A 124 16.19 -7.43 -5.41
N ASP A 125 16.30 -8.70 -5.81
CA ASP A 125 17.11 -9.63 -5.04
C ASP A 125 18.56 -9.27 -5.27
N PRO A 126 19.30 -8.99 -4.20
CA PRO A 126 20.72 -8.89 -4.33
C PRO A 126 21.28 -10.21 -4.92
N ASP A 127 20.82 -11.37 -4.41
CA ASP A 127 21.28 -12.69 -4.85
C ASP A 127 20.58 -13.18 -6.12
N PRO A 128 21.29 -13.20 -7.27
CA PRO A 128 20.70 -13.58 -8.55
C PRO A 128 20.35 -15.07 -8.65
N PHE A 129 20.72 -15.89 -7.66
CA PHE A 129 20.40 -17.32 -7.65
C PHE A 129 19.16 -17.68 -6.82
N THR A 130 18.61 -16.71 -6.08
CA THR A 130 17.44 -16.95 -5.21
C THR A 130 16.14 -16.45 -5.81
N SER A 131 16.17 -15.31 -6.51
CA SER A 131 15.02 -14.80 -7.28
C SER A 131 15.42 -14.61 -8.73
N LEU A 132 14.55 -15.01 -9.66
CA LEU A 132 14.73 -14.83 -11.10
C LEU A 132 14.26 -13.44 -11.57
N LEU A 133 13.31 -12.85 -10.85
CA LEU A 133 12.70 -11.56 -11.14
C LEU A 133 12.93 -10.58 -10.00
N ASN A 134 12.91 -9.30 -10.31
CA ASN A 134 12.86 -8.25 -9.27
C ASN A 134 11.50 -8.29 -8.55
N GLY A 135 11.36 -7.52 -7.47
CA GLY A 135 10.16 -7.54 -6.65
C GLY A 135 9.03 -6.62 -7.15
N GLY A 136 9.26 -5.83 -8.19
CA GLY A 136 8.26 -4.91 -8.75
C GLY A 136 7.94 -3.70 -7.86
N VAL A 137 8.59 -3.54 -6.70
CA VAL A 137 8.28 -2.48 -5.73
C VAL A 137 9.19 -1.27 -5.88
N MET A 138 8.62 -0.08 -6.00
CA MET A 138 9.36 1.19 -5.98
C MET A 138 8.53 2.34 -5.43
N VAL A 139 9.21 3.45 -5.08
CA VAL A 139 8.59 4.69 -4.63
C VAL A 139 8.99 5.84 -5.56
N VAL A 140 8.02 6.67 -5.95
CA VAL A 140 8.19 7.85 -6.81
C VAL A 140 7.63 9.07 -6.08
N SER A 141 8.37 10.18 -6.05
CA SER A 141 8.10 11.31 -5.16
C SER A 141 8.35 12.66 -5.83
N LYS A 142 7.54 13.66 -5.47
CA LYS A 142 7.82 15.09 -5.75
C LYS A 142 8.93 15.66 -4.88
N TRP A 143 9.15 15.06 -3.72
CA TRP A 143 10.07 15.50 -2.69
C TRP A 143 11.34 14.64 -2.64
N PRO A 144 12.50 15.23 -2.28
CA PRO A 144 13.76 14.49 -2.15
C PRO A 144 13.62 13.22 -1.31
N ILE A 145 14.07 12.10 -1.86
CA ILE A 145 14.29 10.86 -1.12
C ILE A 145 15.70 10.95 -0.54
N ILE A 146 15.77 11.17 0.77
CA ILE A 146 17.03 11.41 1.49
C ILE A 146 17.66 10.13 2.05
N ARG A 147 16.91 9.02 2.06
CA ARG A 147 17.40 7.66 2.31
C ARG A 147 16.47 6.65 1.66
N GLU A 148 17.04 5.59 1.08
CA GLU A 148 16.31 4.40 0.69
C GLU A 148 16.96 3.14 1.28
N ALA A 149 16.18 2.09 1.49
CA ALA A 149 16.67 0.76 1.85
C ALA A 149 15.68 -0.29 1.36
N GLN A 150 16.05 -1.57 1.46
CA GLN A 150 15.15 -2.66 1.08
C GLN A 150 15.32 -3.91 1.93
N HIS A 151 14.24 -4.70 1.99
CA HIS A 151 14.24 -6.05 2.54
C HIS A 151 13.49 -7.00 1.60
N VAL A 152 14.11 -8.12 1.21
CA VAL A 152 13.45 -9.16 0.43
C VAL A 152 12.92 -10.22 1.38
N TYR A 153 11.65 -10.60 1.23
CA TYR A 153 11.06 -11.64 2.06
C TYR A 153 11.72 -12.99 1.81
N ARG A 154 12.06 -13.71 2.88
CA ARG A 154 12.70 -15.03 2.83
C ARG A 154 11.82 -16.09 3.44
N ASN A 155 11.81 -17.27 2.81
CA ASN A 155 11.07 -18.45 3.28
C ASN A 155 9.57 -18.17 3.53
N ALA A 156 8.99 -17.26 2.76
CA ALA A 156 7.60 -16.83 2.88
C ALA A 156 7.04 -16.55 1.49
N CYS A 157 6.96 -17.60 0.68
CA CYS A 157 6.42 -17.56 -0.67
C CYS A 157 5.86 -18.92 -1.07
N HIS A 158 4.91 -18.93 -2.01
CA HIS A 158 4.45 -20.12 -2.70
C HIS A 158 4.25 -19.85 -4.20
N TYR A 159 4.33 -20.92 -4.99
CA TYR A 159 4.10 -20.92 -6.45
C TYR A 159 5.05 -19.97 -7.22
N SER A 160 4.52 -19.22 -8.19
CA SER A 160 5.27 -18.30 -9.04
C SER A 160 5.92 -17.15 -8.28
N ASP A 161 5.35 -16.76 -7.14
CA ASP A 161 5.86 -15.65 -6.34
C ASP A 161 7.25 -15.94 -5.77
N CYS A 162 7.61 -17.23 -5.59
CA CYS A 162 8.95 -17.62 -5.20
C CYS A 162 10.03 -17.32 -6.25
N LEU A 163 9.65 -16.98 -7.47
CA LEU A 163 10.59 -16.56 -8.52
C LEU A 163 10.89 -15.05 -8.46
N ALA A 164 10.09 -14.27 -7.72
CA ALA A 164 10.22 -12.82 -7.63
C ALA A 164 10.77 -12.39 -6.27
N ALA A 165 11.57 -11.34 -6.28
CA ALA A 165 12.16 -10.76 -5.08
C ALA A 165 11.16 -9.91 -4.26
N LYS A 166 9.97 -10.44 -3.96
CA LYS A 166 8.93 -9.74 -3.20
C LYS A 166 9.45 -9.33 -1.81
N GLY A 167 9.01 -8.17 -1.33
CA GLY A 167 9.64 -7.53 -0.19
C GLY A 167 9.13 -6.13 0.10
N VAL A 168 9.96 -5.36 0.77
CA VAL A 168 9.69 -4.01 1.25
C VAL A 168 10.74 -3.05 0.70
N LYS A 169 10.29 -1.93 0.14
CA LYS A 169 11.14 -0.80 -0.26
C LYS A 169 10.87 0.38 0.66
N TYR A 170 11.91 0.89 1.31
CA TYR A 170 11.83 2.04 2.20
C TYR A 170 12.28 3.31 1.48
N ALA A 171 11.55 4.40 1.68
CA ALA A 171 11.92 5.75 1.28
C ALA A 171 11.69 6.73 2.46
N ARG A 172 12.76 7.44 2.83
CA ARG A 172 12.73 8.59 3.73
C ARG A 172 12.65 9.86 2.90
N LEU A 173 11.63 10.68 3.13
CA LEU A 173 11.27 11.81 2.28
C LEU A 173 11.40 13.11 3.06
N LEU A 174 12.02 14.14 2.46
CA LEU A 174 12.07 15.49 3.00
C LEU A 174 11.10 16.39 2.22
N LYS A 175 9.91 16.63 2.78
CA LYS A 175 8.93 17.53 2.19
C LYS A 175 9.14 18.95 2.70
N SER A 176 9.15 19.93 1.80
CA SER A 176 9.35 21.35 2.14
C SER A 176 8.27 22.23 1.53
N VAL A 177 7.45 22.87 2.36
CA VAL A 177 6.37 23.78 1.92
C VAL A 177 6.55 25.11 2.63
N ASP A 178 6.58 26.21 1.87
CA ASP A 178 6.70 27.59 2.40
C ASP A 178 7.84 27.78 3.41
N GLY A 179 9.00 27.15 3.15
CA GLY A 179 10.19 27.22 4.01
C GLY A 179 10.14 26.32 5.25
N THR A 180 9.09 25.52 5.43
CA THR A 180 8.96 24.54 6.51
C THR A 180 9.23 23.14 5.97
N ALA A 181 10.20 22.44 6.56
CA ALA A 181 10.54 21.07 6.20
C ALA A 181 9.87 20.06 7.15
N LYS A 182 9.63 18.84 6.66
CA LYS A 182 9.16 17.69 7.44
C LYS A 182 9.61 16.38 6.83
N ILE A 183 9.95 15.42 7.70
CA ILE A 183 10.36 14.08 7.30
C ILE A 183 9.15 13.14 7.30
N PHE A 184 9.08 12.27 6.29
CA PHE A 184 8.11 11.17 6.20
C PHE A 184 8.82 9.85 5.87
N ASN A 185 8.40 8.76 6.51
CA ASN A 185 8.95 7.43 6.27
C ASN A 185 7.90 6.56 5.58
N VAL A 186 8.15 6.16 4.33
CA VAL A 186 7.23 5.35 3.52
C VAL A 186 7.84 3.98 3.26
N PHE A 187 7.12 2.92 3.63
CA PHE A 187 7.46 1.53 3.35
C PHE A 187 6.48 0.98 2.31
N ALA A 188 6.97 0.84 1.09
CA ALA A 188 6.24 0.24 -0.02
C ALA A 188 6.39 -1.30 -0.02
N THR A 189 5.34 -2.06 -0.33
CA THR A 189 5.43 -3.52 -0.40
C THR A 189 4.53 -4.15 -1.47
N HIS A 190 4.88 -5.38 -1.85
CA HIS A 190 4.03 -6.29 -2.60
C HIS A 190 4.16 -7.68 -1.95
N MET A 191 3.08 -8.16 -1.33
CA MET A 191 3.04 -9.41 -0.56
C MET A 191 2.63 -10.62 -1.42
N GLN A 192 2.72 -11.82 -0.83
CA GLN A 192 2.35 -13.09 -1.47
C GLN A 192 0.91 -13.04 -2.00
N ALA A 193 0.75 -13.37 -3.29
CA ALA A 193 -0.53 -13.39 -3.97
C ALA A 193 -1.40 -14.58 -3.57
N TRP A 194 -2.69 -14.45 -3.90
CA TRP A 194 -3.76 -15.42 -3.73
C TRP A 194 -4.18 -15.69 -2.28
N SER A 195 -5.47 -15.84 -2.06
CA SER A 195 -6.07 -16.10 -0.74
C SER A 195 -6.09 -17.60 -0.36
N THR A 196 -5.11 -18.39 -0.84
CA THR A 196 -4.95 -19.79 -0.43
C THR A 196 -4.51 -19.88 1.04
N PRO A 197 -4.75 -21.00 1.75
CA PRO A 197 -4.25 -21.19 3.11
C PRO A 197 -2.73 -20.95 3.23
N GLU A 198 -1.95 -21.41 2.26
CA GLU A 198 -0.51 -21.22 2.18
C GLU A 198 -0.14 -19.74 1.98
N GLY A 199 -0.81 -19.06 1.04
CA GLY A 199 -0.58 -17.64 0.76
C GLY A 199 -0.84 -16.76 1.98
N ARG A 200 -1.94 -17.03 2.71
CA ARG A 200 -2.25 -16.35 3.98
C ARG A 200 -1.19 -16.59 5.05
N SER A 201 -0.68 -17.82 5.16
CA SER A 201 0.40 -18.16 6.09
C SER A 201 1.71 -17.44 5.75
N ASP A 202 2.04 -17.30 4.46
CA ASP A 202 3.20 -16.54 4.02
C ASP A 202 3.06 -15.06 4.34
N ARG A 203 1.90 -14.45 4.10
CA ARG A 203 1.68 -13.02 4.41
C ARG A 203 1.88 -12.70 5.90
N ILE A 204 1.52 -13.61 6.81
CA ILE A 204 1.85 -13.47 8.24
C ILE A 204 3.38 -13.42 8.47
N GLN A 205 4.13 -14.27 7.78
CA GLN A 205 5.60 -14.29 7.89
C GLN A 205 6.23 -13.05 7.24
N GLN A 206 5.71 -12.60 6.11
CA GLN A 206 6.13 -11.38 5.42
C GLN A 206 5.88 -10.15 6.30
N ALA A 207 4.70 -10.04 6.93
CA ALA A 207 4.39 -8.95 7.87
C ALA A 207 5.36 -8.90 9.05
N LYS A 208 5.72 -10.05 9.63
CA LYS A 208 6.73 -10.13 10.70
C LYS A 208 8.11 -9.68 10.23
N GLN A 209 8.53 -10.08 9.03
CA GLN A 209 9.79 -9.63 8.44
C GLN A 209 9.77 -8.12 8.15
N MET A 210 8.66 -7.58 7.65
CA MET A 210 8.47 -6.14 7.45
C MET A 210 8.60 -5.37 8.77
N ARG A 211 7.95 -5.84 9.85
CA ARG A 211 8.07 -5.22 11.18
C ARG A 211 9.51 -5.23 11.68
N GLN A 212 10.19 -6.38 11.59
CA GLN A 212 11.61 -6.49 11.96
C GLN A 212 12.51 -5.56 11.16
N PHE A 213 12.24 -5.40 9.86
CA PHE A 213 12.97 -4.46 9.01
C PHE A 213 12.76 -3.02 9.47
N ILE A 214 11.53 -2.61 9.77
CA ILE A 214 11.21 -1.27 10.29
C ILE A 214 11.91 -1.01 11.62
N ASP A 215 11.89 -1.97 12.54
CA ASP A 215 12.57 -1.87 13.84
C ASP A 215 14.08 -1.66 13.66
N ALA A 216 14.67 -2.34 12.67
CA ALA A 216 16.09 -2.24 12.37
C ALA A 216 16.50 -0.95 11.65
N ILE A 217 15.56 -0.18 11.06
CA ILE A 217 15.85 1.16 10.53
C ILE A 217 15.99 2.19 11.66
N ASP A 218 15.43 1.91 12.85
CA ASP A 218 15.44 2.78 14.02
C ASP A 218 14.88 4.20 13.73
N ILE A 219 13.65 4.23 13.19
CA ILE A 219 12.99 5.48 12.83
C ILE A 219 12.71 6.32 14.09
N PRO A 220 13.12 7.60 14.12
CA PRO A 220 12.80 8.48 15.22
C PRO A 220 11.27 8.60 15.44
N HIS A 221 10.82 8.34 16.67
CA HIS A 221 9.38 8.30 17.02
C HIS A 221 8.62 9.61 16.80
N HIS A 222 9.30 10.73 16.59
CA HIS A 222 8.65 12.00 16.29
C HIS A 222 8.33 12.18 14.81
N GLU A 223 8.67 11.20 13.99
CA GLU A 223 8.40 11.19 12.56
C GLU A 223 7.21 10.26 12.24
N PRO A 224 6.45 10.55 11.18
CA PRO A 224 5.43 9.66 10.66
C PRO A 224 6.03 8.38 10.08
N LEU A 225 5.35 7.27 10.33
CA LEU A 225 5.58 5.96 9.71
C LEU A 225 4.37 5.58 8.85
N ILE A 226 4.58 5.33 7.57
CA ILE A 226 3.54 5.04 6.59
C ILE A 226 3.88 3.75 5.86
N PHE A 227 2.87 2.91 5.66
CA PHE A 227 2.94 1.67 4.89
C PHE A 227 2.05 1.83 3.66
N ALA A 228 2.49 1.39 2.49
CA ALA A 228 1.67 1.42 1.30
C ALA A 228 2.00 0.22 0.42
N GLY A 229 1.01 -0.43 -0.19
CA GLY A 229 1.32 -1.57 -1.03
C GLY A 229 0.12 -2.40 -1.44
N ASP A 230 0.40 -3.33 -2.33
CA ASP A 230 -0.47 -4.48 -2.55
C ASP A 230 -0.14 -5.51 -1.47
N PHE A 231 -1.00 -5.59 -0.45
CA PHE A 231 -0.82 -6.54 0.65
C PHE A 231 -1.42 -7.90 0.32
N ASN A 232 -2.14 -8.04 -0.79
CA ASN A 232 -2.84 -9.27 -1.19
C ASN A 232 -3.76 -9.86 -0.10
N VAL A 233 -4.26 -9.02 0.82
CA VAL A 233 -5.22 -9.43 1.85
C VAL A 233 -6.58 -8.85 1.51
N ASP A 234 -7.53 -9.70 1.15
CA ASP A 234 -8.87 -9.25 0.80
C ASP A 234 -9.71 -8.87 2.03
N ASN A 235 -10.02 -7.58 2.17
CA ASN A 235 -10.88 -7.08 3.25
C ASN A 235 -12.33 -7.59 3.17
N HIS A 236 -12.80 -7.89 1.96
CA HIS A 236 -14.19 -8.24 1.75
C HIS A 236 -14.49 -9.68 2.19
N THR A 237 -13.63 -10.62 1.83
CA THR A 237 -13.81 -12.05 2.15
C THR A 237 -13.05 -12.47 3.41
N PHE A 238 -11.93 -11.81 3.74
CA PHE A 238 -11.01 -12.20 4.81
C PHE A 238 -10.66 -11.05 5.77
N GLY A 239 -11.65 -10.29 6.23
CA GLY A 239 -11.45 -9.15 7.15
C GLY A 239 -10.65 -9.47 8.43
N ASP A 240 -10.76 -10.69 8.98
CA ASP A 240 -9.93 -11.12 10.13
C ASP A 240 -8.43 -11.15 9.80
N GLU A 241 -8.07 -11.47 8.56
CA GLU A 241 -6.69 -11.45 8.09
C GLU A 241 -6.15 -10.02 8.01
N VAL A 242 -6.97 -9.06 7.56
CA VAL A 242 -6.62 -7.63 7.56
C VAL A 242 -6.33 -7.16 8.97
N ALA A 243 -7.24 -7.44 9.92
CA ALA A 243 -7.07 -7.04 11.31
C ALA A 243 -5.78 -7.63 11.93
N HIS A 244 -5.46 -8.90 11.61
CA HIS A 244 -4.24 -9.54 12.08
C HIS A 244 -2.97 -8.94 11.45
N LEU A 245 -2.99 -8.67 10.14
CA LEU A 245 -1.89 -7.99 9.44
C LEU A 245 -1.61 -6.60 10.04
N VAL A 246 -2.66 -5.79 10.23
CA VAL A 246 -2.58 -4.45 10.84
C VAL A 246 -2.04 -4.53 12.27
N ALA A 247 -2.41 -5.56 13.03
CA ALA A 247 -1.88 -5.80 14.35
C ALA A 247 -0.38 -6.15 14.33
N LEU A 248 0.06 -7.04 13.42
CA LEU A 248 1.47 -7.44 13.28
C LEU A 248 2.38 -6.28 12.88
N LEU A 249 1.88 -5.37 12.04
CA LEU A 249 2.61 -4.18 11.63
C LEU A 249 2.58 -3.06 12.67
N GLU A 250 1.79 -3.21 13.73
CA GLU A 250 1.49 -2.17 14.71
C GLU A 250 1.00 -0.88 14.03
N ALA A 251 0.02 -1.04 13.14
CA ALA A 251 -0.49 0.04 12.30
C ALA A 251 -1.97 0.36 12.56
N HIS A 252 -2.43 1.46 12.00
CA HIS A 252 -3.81 1.88 11.92
C HIS A 252 -4.24 1.99 10.46
N GLU A 253 -5.49 1.62 10.20
CA GLU A 253 -6.16 1.88 8.93
C GLU A 253 -6.73 3.31 8.94
N PRO A 254 -6.52 4.10 7.86
CA PRO A 254 -7.29 5.31 7.63
C PRO A 254 -8.78 5.01 7.50
N ARG A 255 -9.62 6.04 7.60
CA ARG A 255 -11.04 5.91 7.31
C ARG A 255 -11.25 5.75 5.81
N GLN A 256 -11.72 4.58 5.39
CA GLN A 256 -12.14 4.36 4.01
C GLN A 256 -13.32 5.28 3.66
N ILE A 257 -13.23 5.93 2.49
CA ILE A 257 -14.24 6.82 1.91
C ILE A 257 -14.42 6.49 0.42
N GLY A 258 -15.35 7.19 -0.23
CA GLY A 258 -15.63 6.99 -1.65
C GLY A 258 -16.68 5.91 -1.89
N LYS A 259 -16.90 5.60 -3.17
CA LYS A 259 -17.94 4.64 -3.61
C LYS A 259 -17.39 3.25 -3.94
N GLN A 260 -16.09 3.14 -4.17
CA GLN A 260 -15.47 1.88 -4.56
C GLN A 260 -15.37 0.94 -3.35
N ALA A 261 -15.88 -0.27 -3.51
CA ALA A 261 -15.81 -1.32 -2.50
C ALA A 261 -14.63 -2.28 -2.71
N PHE A 262 -13.98 -2.22 -3.88
CA PHE A 262 -12.94 -3.14 -4.31
C PHE A 262 -11.81 -2.36 -4.97
N THR A 263 -10.59 -2.90 -4.87
CA THR A 263 -9.42 -2.45 -5.64
C THR A 263 -9.16 -3.36 -6.82
N SER A 264 -9.70 -4.58 -6.84
CA SER A 264 -9.77 -5.48 -7.98
C SER A 264 -11.22 -5.84 -8.26
N ASP A 265 -11.79 -5.30 -9.34
CA ASP A 265 -13.23 -5.42 -9.67
C ASP A 265 -13.49 -5.91 -11.11
N PRO A 266 -13.88 -7.18 -11.31
CA PRO A 266 -14.18 -7.73 -12.63
C PRO A 266 -15.47 -7.18 -13.25
N HIS A 267 -16.32 -6.45 -12.52
CA HIS A 267 -17.48 -5.77 -13.11
C HIS A 267 -17.05 -4.66 -14.05
N THR A 268 -16.05 -3.88 -13.66
CA THR A 268 -15.67 -2.64 -14.33
C THR A 268 -14.32 -2.70 -15.03
N ASN A 269 -13.48 -3.68 -14.72
CA ASN A 269 -12.13 -3.79 -15.24
C ASN A 269 -11.91 -5.10 -16.03
N VAL A 270 -11.53 -5.01 -17.31
CA VAL A 270 -11.30 -6.20 -18.14
C VAL A 270 -9.99 -6.90 -17.81
N LEU A 271 -9.04 -6.23 -17.16
CA LEU A 271 -7.76 -6.82 -16.77
C LEU A 271 -7.89 -7.76 -15.55
N VAL A 272 -8.97 -7.64 -14.76
CA VAL A 272 -9.20 -8.55 -13.63
C VAL A 272 -9.50 -9.96 -14.14
N GLY A 273 -8.71 -10.93 -13.66
CA GLY A 273 -8.69 -12.31 -14.14
C GLY A 273 -7.57 -12.63 -15.12
N ARG A 274 -6.91 -11.59 -15.64
CA ARG A 274 -5.80 -11.71 -16.58
C ARG A 274 -4.48 -12.07 -15.90
N ASP A 275 -4.38 -11.78 -14.61
CA ASP A 275 -3.38 -12.22 -13.61
C ASP A 275 -3.30 -13.75 -13.44
N GLY A 276 -4.31 -14.48 -13.91
CA GLY A 276 -4.40 -15.93 -13.78
C GLY A 276 -5.61 -16.38 -12.97
N ALA A 277 -6.36 -15.47 -12.35
CA ALA A 277 -7.52 -15.82 -11.55
C ALA A 277 -8.58 -16.56 -12.39
N ALA A 278 -8.79 -16.13 -13.65
CA ALA A 278 -9.72 -16.80 -14.56
C ALA A 278 -9.30 -18.25 -14.87
N ILE A 279 -7.99 -18.54 -14.92
CA ILE A 279 -7.44 -19.89 -15.12
C ILE A 279 -7.61 -20.70 -13.85
N SER A 280 -7.17 -20.17 -12.70
CA SER A 280 -7.26 -20.83 -11.39
C SER A 280 -8.70 -21.20 -11.05
N ASN A 281 -9.64 -20.30 -11.31
CA ASN A 281 -11.07 -20.47 -11.03
C ASN A 281 -11.85 -21.11 -12.20
N LYS A 282 -11.14 -21.64 -13.21
CA LYS A 282 -11.68 -22.47 -14.30
C LYS A 282 -12.78 -21.79 -15.13
N CYS A 283 -12.68 -20.49 -15.37
CA CYS A 283 -13.58 -19.76 -16.28
C CYS A 283 -12.89 -18.99 -17.41
N SER A 284 -11.66 -19.36 -17.79
CA SER A 284 -10.93 -18.69 -18.86
C SER A 284 -11.70 -18.61 -20.18
N ALA A 285 -12.48 -19.65 -20.51
CA ALA A 285 -13.29 -19.66 -21.73
C ALA A 285 -14.39 -18.58 -21.69
N GLN A 286 -15.07 -18.43 -20.56
CA GLN A 286 -16.08 -17.39 -20.34
C GLN A 286 -15.45 -16.00 -20.31
N TYR A 287 -14.33 -15.84 -19.61
CA TYR A 287 -13.59 -14.59 -19.56
C TYR A 287 -13.17 -14.12 -20.97
N VAL A 288 -12.63 -15.01 -21.80
CA VAL A 288 -12.29 -14.72 -23.21
C VAL A 288 -13.55 -14.41 -24.03
N ALA A 289 -14.63 -15.16 -23.85
CA ALA A 289 -15.90 -14.90 -24.55
C ALA A 289 -16.47 -13.50 -24.22
N ASN A 290 -16.26 -13.04 -22.98
CA ASN A 290 -16.73 -11.75 -22.50
C ASN A 290 -15.94 -10.54 -23.03
N TRP A 291 -14.87 -10.76 -23.80
CA TRP A 291 -14.23 -9.70 -24.58
C TRP A 291 -15.05 -9.31 -25.82
N GLY A 292 -16.02 -10.15 -26.20
CA GLY A 292 -16.83 -9.99 -27.41
C GLY A 292 -16.13 -10.51 -28.68
N PRO A 293 -16.85 -10.60 -29.81
CA PRO A 293 -16.23 -10.92 -31.08
C PRO A 293 -15.30 -9.78 -31.54
N PRO A 294 -14.13 -10.09 -32.10
CA PRO A 294 -13.25 -9.05 -32.60
C PRO A 294 -13.80 -8.44 -33.90
N LYS A 295 -13.60 -7.14 -34.07
CA LYS A 295 -13.87 -6.40 -35.30
C LYS A 295 -12.55 -5.91 -35.88
N ASP A 296 -12.27 -6.26 -37.13
CA ASP A 296 -11.02 -5.88 -37.82
C ASP A 296 -9.74 -6.22 -37.01
N GLY A 297 -9.76 -7.37 -36.32
CA GLY A 297 -8.64 -7.83 -35.48
C GLY A 297 -8.58 -7.20 -34.09
N VAL A 298 -9.58 -6.41 -33.68
CA VAL A 298 -9.62 -5.70 -32.39
C VAL A 298 -10.81 -6.16 -31.55
N PHE A 299 -10.55 -6.56 -30.31
CA PHE A 299 -11.58 -6.81 -29.30
C PHE A 299 -12.06 -5.48 -28.70
N HIS A 300 -13.36 -5.36 -28.44
CA HIS A 300 -13.99 -4.19 -27.84
C HIS A 300 -14.88 -4.57 -26.64
N PRO A 301 -14.27 -4.93 -25.50
CA PRO A 301 -15.01 -5.22 -24.28
C PRO A 301 -15.87 -4.01 -23.90
N SER A 302 -17.11 -4.27 -23.52
CA SER A 302 -18.04 -3.24 -23.09
C SER A 302 -19.05 -3.83 -22.12
N PHE A 303 -19.93 -2.98 -21.57
CA PHE A 303 -21.05 -3.46 -20.77
C PHE A 303 -21.87 -4.57 -21.45
N LEU A 304 -21.99 -4.53 -22.78
CA LEU A 304 -22.76 -5.50 -23.56
C LEU A 304 -22.08 -6.86 -23.74
N THR A 305 -20.77 -6.95 -23.50
CA THR A 305 -20.02 -8.21 -23.63
C THR A 305 -19.90 -8.96 -22.31
N ARG A 306 -20.26 -8.32 -21.19
CA ARG A 306 -20.20 -8.92 -19.86
C ARG A 306 -21.28 -9.99 -19.70
N THR A 307 -21.06 -10.91 -18.78
CA THR A 307 -22.06 -11.90 -18.35
C THR A 307 -22.27 -11.84 -16.85
N THR A 308 -23.35 -12.43 -16.35
CA THR A 308 -23.64 -12.44 -14.91
C THR A 308 -22.47 -13.06 -14.15
N CYS A 309 -21.99 -12.38 -13.12
CA CYS A 309 -20.95 -12.89 -12.25
C CYS A 309 -21.49 -14.15 -11.54
N GLY A 310 -20.75 -15.24 -11.63
CA GLY A 310 -21.00 -16.42 -10.83
C GLY A 310 -20.48 -16.16 -9.43
N MET A 311 -21.33 -15.63 -8.54
CA MET A 311 -21.01 -15.70 -7.12
C MET A 311 -20.78 -17.18 -6.76
N HIS A 312 -19.77 -17.45 -5.93
CA HIS A 312 -19.79 -18.62 -5.05
C HIS A 312 -20.94 -18.46 -4.02
N SER A 313 -22.20 -18.44 -4.46
CA SER A 313 -23.35 -18.66 -3.60
C SER A 313 -24.56 -19.06 -4.43
N GLU A 314 -25.32 -19.99 -3.88
CA GLU A 314 -26.49 -20.63 -4.45
C GLU A 314 -27.54 -19.61 -4.92
N ILE A 315 -27.73 -19.46 -6.23
CA ILE A 315 -28.91 -18.78 -6.78
C ILE A 315 -29.80 -19.83 -7.46
N ASN A 316 -30.98 -20.01 -6.87
CA ASN A 316 -31.99 -20.97 -7.27
C ASN A 316 -32.48 -20.69 -8.71
N LYS A 317 -32.44 -21.71 -9.58
CA LYS A 317 -32.58 -21.65 -11.04
C LYS A 317 -33.96 -21.17 -11.58
N SER A 318 -34.82 -20.58 -10.76
CA SER A 318 -36.24 -20.36 -11.08
C SER A 318 -36.66 -18.90 -11.32
N LYS A 319 -35.73 -17.95 -11.52
CA LYS A 319 -36.05 -16.57 -11.93
C LYS A 319 -35.23 -16.11 -13.15
N TRP A 320 -35.56 -16.64 -14.33
CA TRP A 320 -34.86 -16.36 -15.59
C TRP A 320 -35.45 -15.21 -16.43
N LEU A 321 -36.34 -14.36 -15.88
CA LEU A 321 -37.12 -13.42 -16.72
C LEU A 321 -37.29 -11.98 -16.20
N VAL A 322 -36.41 -11.47 -15.33
CA VAL A 322 -36.53 -10.06 -14.87
C VAL A 322 -35.15 -9.42 -14.83
N PHE A 323 -34.98 -8.33 -15.60
CA PHE A 323 -33.90 -7.34 -15.60
C PHE A 323 -32.64 -7.73 -14.80
N VAL A 324 -31.58 -8.15 -15.50
CA VAL A 324 -30.24 -8.31 -14.89
C VAL A 324 -29.69 -6.92 -14.63
N ASP A 325 -29.40 -6.62 -13.37
CA ASP A 325 -28.79 -5.37 -12.94
C ASP A 325 -27.36 -5.27 -13.50
N PRO A 326 -26.98 -4.17 -14.19
CA PRO A 326 -25.61 -3.92 -14.62
C PRO A 326 -24.52 -4.22 -13.57
N ASP A 327 -24.84 -3.99 -12.30
CA ASP A 327 -23.92 -4.18 -11.17
C ASP A 327 -23.66 -5.66 -10.84
N THR A 328 -24.34 -6.59 -11.53
CA THR A 328 -24.14 -8.05 -11.40
C THR A 328 -23.44 -8.67 -12.61
N MET A 329 -22.96 -7.85 -13.55
CA MET A 329 -22.31 -8.31 -14.79
C MET A 329 -20.80 -8.07 -14.77
N CYS A 330 -20.02 -9.11 -15.06
CA CYS A 330 -18.57 -9.12 -15.02
C CYS A 330 -17.94 -9.44 -16.38
N TYR A 331 -16.73 -8.92 -16.60
CA TYR A 331 -15.83 -9.43 -17.63
C TYR A 331 -15.30 -10.81 -17.25
N CYS A 332 -14.90 -11.02 -16.00
CA CYS A 332 -14.52 -12.35 -15.49
C CYS A 332 -15.55 -12.86 -14.48
N PRO A 333 -16.45 -13.79 -14.85
CA PRO A 333 -17.59 -14.15 -14.00
C PRO A 333 -17.20 -15.03 -12.80
N CYS A 334 -16.01 -15.61 -12.78
CA CYS A 334 -15.52 -16.41 -11.64
C CYS A 334 -14.38 -15.71 -10.88
N CYS A 335 -14.00 -14.50 -11.28
CA CYS A 335 -12.94 -13.78 -10.61
C CYS A 335 -13.47 -13.14 -9.33
N PRO A 336 -12.65 -13.11 -8.27
CA PRO A 336 -13.05 -12.54 -7.01
C PRO A 336 -13.21 -11.02 -7.11
N LEU A 337 -13.96 -10.47 -6.16
CA LEU A 337 -14.10 -9.03 -5.91
C LEU A 337 -13.29 -8.75 -4.64
N GLU A 338 -12.18 -8.03 -4.77
CA GLU A 338 -11.20 -7.97 -3.69
C GLU A 338 -10.77 -6.53 -3.40
N TRP A 339 -10.52 -6.26 -2.12
CA TRP A 339 -9.77 -5.08 -1.68
C TRP A 339 -8.40 -5.52 -1.20
N LEU A 340 -7.36 -5.33 -2.02
CA LEU A 340 -6.01 -5.87 -1.80
C LEU A 340 -4.97 -4.78 -1.47
N ASP A 341 -5.27 -3.54 -1.84
CA ASP A 341 -4.33 -2.43 -1.79
C ASP A 341 -4.61 -1.50 -0.59
N TYR A 342 -3.57 -1.20 0.20
CA TYR A 342 -3.72 -0.44 1.42
C TYR A 342 -2.67 0.65 1.53
N VAL A 343 -3.06 1.72 2.24
CA VAL A 343 -2.13 2.67 2.86
C VAL A 343 -2.45 2.72 4.34
N LEU A 344 -1.48 2.40 5.19
CA LEU A 344 -1.60 2.34 6.65
C LEU A 344 -0.62 3.33 7.30
N TYR A 345 -0.82 3.62 8.58
CA TYR A 345 0.12 4.45 9.36
C TYR A 345 0.46 3.81 10.71
N GLY A 346 1.69 4.01 11.19
CA GLY A 346 2.18 3.40 12.42
C GLY A 346 1.46 3.90 13.67
N LYS A 347 1.28 3.01 14.65
CA LYS A 347 0.80 3.35 15.99
C LYS A 347 1.83 4.16 16.78
N ALA A 348 1.41 4.69 17.92
CA ALA A 348 2.34 5.21 18.91
C ALA A 348 3.41 4.13 19.23
N PRO A 349 4.69 4.51 19.39
CA PRO A 349 5.18 5.85 19.67
C PRO A 349 5.43 6.74 18.45
N TYR A 350 5.27 6.27 17.20
CA TYR A 350 5.45 7.09 16.00
C TYR A 350 4.47 8.26 15.97
N GLN A 351 4.82 9.31 15.22
CA GLN A 351 4.00 10.50 15.16
C GLN A 351 2.63 10.18 14.58
N GLN A 352 1.58 10.58 15.31
CA GLN A 352 0.19 10.38 14.89
C GLN A 352 -0.31 11.58 14.07
N PRO A 353 -1.22 11.34 13.11
CA PRO A 353 -1.81 12.42 12.33
C PRO A 353 -2.69 13.32 13.22
N SER A 354 -2.73 14.62 12.92
CA SER A 354 -3.53 15.61 13.64
C SER A 354 -5.03 15.53 13.32
N LYS A 355 -5.38 14.87 12.20
CA LYS A 355 -6.73 14.63 11.73
C LYS A 355 -6.91 13.16 11.35
N VAL A 356 -8.15 12.69 11.35
CA VAL A 356 -8.49 11.33 10.88
C VAL A 356 -8.10 11.19 9.41
N PRO A 357 -7.12 10.34 9.06
CA PRO A 357 -6.72 10.14 7.68
C PRO A 357 -7.83 9.47 6.88
N THR A 358 -7.83 9.67 5.57
CA THR A 358 -8.78 9.03 4.65
C THR A 358 -8.09 8.11 3.66
N LEU A 359 -8.80 7.09 3.17
CA LEU A 359 -8.38 6.17 2.11
C LEU A 359 -9.49 6.07 1.06
N GLU A 360 -9.18 6.24 -0.22
CA GLU A 360 -10.14 6.15 -1.33
C GLU A 360 -9.55 5.40 -2.51
N ALA A 361 -10.29 4.46 -3.09
CA ALA A 361 -9.92 3.82 -4.35
C ALA A 361 -10.53 4.56 -5.55
N HIS A 362 -9.76 4.72 -6.62
CA HIS A 362 -10.17 5.49 -7.79
C HIS A 362 -10.10 4.66 -9.07
N VAL A 363 -11.20 4.57 -9.81
CA VAL A 363 -11.18 3.98 -11.16
C VAL A 363 -10.42 4.91 -12.11
N ASN A 364 -9.42 4.38 -12.82
CA ASN A 364 -8.65 5.18 -13.78
C ASN A 364 -9.56 5.77 -14.86
N GLN A 365 -9.32 7.03 -15.18
CA GLN A 365 -10.02 7.73 -16.26
C GLN A 365 -9.04 8.02 -17.38
N VAL A 366 -9.10 7.25 -18.47
CA VAL A 366 -8.29 7.47 -19.67
C VAL A 366 -9.14 7.36 -20.93
N LYS A 367 -8.69 8.02 -22.00
CA LYS A 367 -9.27 7.81 -23.33
C LYS A 367 -8.96 6.39 -23.79
N HIS A 368 -9.88 5.80 -24.56
CA HIS A 368 -9.66 4.51 -25.20
C HIS A 368 -8.33 4.48 -25.97
N PHE A 369 -7.62 3.37 -25.86
CA PHE A 369 -6.39 3.10 -26.59
C PHE A 369 -6.36 1.64 -27.02
N THR A 370 -5.66 1.35 -28.11
CA THR A 370 -5.57 0.00 -28.66
C THR A 370 -4.18 -0.55 -28.43
N VAL A 371 -4.11 -1.79 -27.95
CA VAL A 371 -2.85 -2.47 -27.62
C VAL A 371 -2.75 -3.83 -28.29
N ASP A 372 -1.54 -4.32 -28.48
CA ASP A 372 -1.30 -5.73 -28.81
C ASP A 372 -1.81 -6.62 -27.65
N TRP A 373 -2.46 -7.73 -28.00
CA TRP A 373 -3.14 -8.58 -27.02
C TRP A 373 -2.86 -10.06 -27.23
N THR A 374 -2.44 -10.76 -26.16
CA THR A 374 -2.34 -12.22 -26.18
C THR A 374 -3.74 -12.84 -26.10
N ALA A 375 -4.19 -13.43 -27.21
CA ALA A 375 -5.47 -14.12 -27.35
C ALA A 375 -5.27 -15.55 -27.89
N PRO A 376 -6.32 -16.40 -27.88
CA PRO A 376 -6.27 -17.69 -28.57
C PRO A 376 -5.96 -17.57 -30.06
N GLN A 377 -6.41 -16.50 -30.71
CA GLN A 377 -6.02 -16.14 -32.07
C GLN A 377 -4.75 -15.28 -32.06
N SER A 378 -3.87 -15.50 -33.04
CA SER A 378 -2.65 -14.70 -33.21
C SER A 378 -2.94 -13.31 -33.80
N ASN A 379 -2.03 -12.35 -33.56
CA ASN A 379 -2.07 -10.99 -34.12
C ASN A 379 -3.34 -10.19 -33.75
N MET A 380 -3.86 -10.41 -32.55
CA MET A 380 -5.04 -9.71 -32.04
C MET A 380 -4.67 -8.46 -31.28
N LYS A 381 -5.63 -7.54 -31.22
CA LYS A 381 -5.54 -6.30 -30.44
C LYS A 381 -6.73 -6.14 -29.51
N MET A 382 -6.58 -5.29 -28.51
CA MET A 382 -7.62 -4.97 -27.52
C MET A 382 -7.79 -3.46 -27.41
N ALA A 383 -9.03 -2.98 -27.46
CA ALA A 383 -9.36 -1.62 -27.09
C ALA A 383 -9.59 -1.53 -25.57
N LEU A 384 -8.72 -0.80 -24.88
CA LEU A 384 -8.70 -0.70 -23.42
C LEU A 384 -9.07 0.71 -22.93
N VAL A 385 -9.62 0.74 -21.72
CA VAL A 385 -9.67 1.92 -20.83
C VAL A 385 -9.02 1.63 -19.47
N ASP A 386 -8.70 0.37 -19.18
CA ASP A 386 -8.10 -0.04 -17.93
C ASP A 386 -6.57 0.04 -18.01
N LEU A 387 -5.94 0.55 -16.95
CA LEU A 387 -4.48 0.73 -16.87
C LEU A 387 -3.77 -0.36 -16.07
N SER A 388 -4.49 -1.03 -15.19
CA SER A 388 -4.05 -2.16 -14.36
C SER A 388 -5.28 -3.00 -14.03
N ASP A 389 -5.10 -4.24 -13.59
CA ASP A 389 -6.16 -5.03 -12.95
C ASP A 389 -6.51 -4.52 -11.55
N HIS A 390 -5.69 -3.64 -10.97
CA HIS A 390 -6.00 -2.95 -9.71
C HIS A 390 -6.45 -1.51 -9.94
N TYR A 391 -7.12 -0.92 -8.96
CA TYR A 391 -7.41 0.51 -8.86
C TYR A 391 -6.42 1.18 -7.91
N PRO A 392 -5.90 2.38 -8.26
CA PRO A 392 -5.05 3.13 -7.36
C PRO A 392 -5.81 3.52 -6.08
N VAL A 393 -5.12 3.37 -4.94
CA VAL A 393 -5.63 3.71 -3.61
C VAL A 393 -4.90 4.93 -3.06
N HIS A 394 -5.65 5.98 -2.76
CA HIS A 394 -5.16 7.29 -2.37
C HIS A 394 -5.48 7.58 -0.91
N ALA A 395 -4.46 7.87 -0.12
CA ALA A 395 -4.57 8.27 1.27
C ALA A 395 -4.16 9.71 1.50
N LYS A 396 -4.89 10.38 2.39
CA LYS A 396 -4.61 11.77 2.81
C LYS A 396 -4.35 11.83 4.30
N PHE A 397 -3.22 12.42 4.65
CA PHE A 397 -2.79 12.63 6.02
C PHE A 397 -2.53 14.11 6.31
N GLU A 398 -2.54 14.45 7.60
CA GLU A 398 -2.06 15.73 8.10
C GLU A 398 -1.29 15.45 9.38
N PHE A 399 -0.02 15.86 9.45
CA PHE A 399 0.86 15.60 10.59
C PHE A 399 1.38 16.90 11.18
N PRO A 400 1.50 17.03 12.51
CA PRO A 400 2.14 18.18 13.13
C PRO A 400 3.60 18.35 12.67
N VAL A 401 4.04 19.57 12.48
CA VAL A 401 5.46 19.91 12.29
C VAL A 401 6.14 19.96 13.65
N THR A 402 7.23 19.23 13.84
CA THR A 402 8.02 19.23 15.07
C THR A 402 9.24 20.12 14.89
N ARG A 403 9.40 21.14 15.74
CA ARG A 403 10.50 22.10 15.65
C ARG A 403 11.54 21.91 16.76
N GLY A 404 12.77 22.30 16.50
CA GLY A 404 13.88 22.34 17.44
C GLY A 404 14.99 21.35 17.10
N LYS A 405 16.08 21.41 17.88
CA LYS A 405 17.23 20.52 17.70
C LYS A 405 16.80 19.06 17.73
N GLY A 406 17.17 18.28 16.71
CA GLY A 406 16.74 16.89 16.64
C GLY A 406 15.41 16.65 15.91
N ARG A 407 14.81 17.65 15.24
CA ARG A 407 13.43 17.61 14.67
C ARG A 407 13.36 18.05 13.20
N ASP A 408 12.14 18.16 12.66
CA ASP A 408 11.84 18.38 11.25
C ASP A 408 12.53 19.61 10.60
N ASP A 409 12.90 20.65 11.38
CA ASP A 409 13.55 21.87 10.91
C ASP A 409 15.08 21.91 11.14
N ASP A 410 15.68 20.82 11.64
CA ASP A 410 17.12 20.73 11.93
C ASP A 410 17.85 19.88 10.86
N PRO A 411 18.66 20.49 9.97
CA PRO A 411 19.38 19.78 8.91
C PRO A 411 20.31 18.67 9.41
N LEU A 412 20.76 18.72 10.67
CA LEU A 412 21.61 17.69 11.27
C LEU A 412 20.87 16.37 11.53
N THR A 413 19.56 16.33 11.28
CA THR A 413 18.66 15.22 11.64
C THR A 413 18.00 14.58 10.44
N TYR A 414 18.20 15.17 9.25
CA TYR A 414 17.66 14.66 7.99
C TYR A 414 18.26 13.27 7.69
N HIS A 415 19.52 13.10 8.02
CA HIS A 415 20.24 11.85 7.80
C HIS A 415 20.22 10.96 9.03
N LEU A 416 19.87 9.70 8.80
CA LEU A 416 20.03 8.64 9.77
C LEU A 416 21.46 8.12 9.74
N ASP A 417 21.88 7.45 10.81
CA ASP A 417 23.22 6.85 10.89
C ASP A 417 23.43 5.78 9.79
N GLY A 418 24.63 5.80 9.21
CA GLY A 418 25.08 4.90 8.15
C GLY A 418 24.92 5.46 6.74
N CYS A 419 24.84 4.57 5.75
CA CYS A 419 24.52 4.88 4.35
C CYS A 419 23.07 5.36 4.17
N SER A 420 22.86 6.15 3.11
CA SER A 420 21.54 6.61 2.69
C SER A 420 21.05 5.90 1.42
N THR A 421 21.95 5.51 0.52
CA THR A 421 21.66 4.76 -0.70
C THR A 421 22.73 3.70 -0.98
N ASP A 422 22.46 2.77 -1.89
CA ASP A 422 23.43 1.73 -2.30
C ASP A 422 24.75 2.34 -2.81
N ASP A 423 24.69 3.52 -3.45
CA ASP A 423 25.85 4.22 -3.99
C ASP A 423 26.81 4.75 -2.90
N ASP A 424 26.38 4.81 -1.64
CA ASP A 424 27.25 5.22 -0.53
C ASP A 424 28.20 4.10 -0.07
N CYS A 425 27.86 2.85 -0.40
CA CYS A 425 28.54 1.68 0.12
C CYS A 425 29.56 1.11 -0.88
N HIS A 426 30.81 0.97 -0.43
CA HIS A 426 31.90 0.50 -1.28
C HIS A 426 32.69 -0.65 -0.65
N PHE A 427 33.19 -1.54 -1.51
CA PHE A 427 33.84 -2.78 -1.12
C PHE A 427 35.34 -2.59 -0.85
N ARG A 428 35.82 -3.13 0.27
CA ARG A 428 37.26 -3.22 0.60
C ARG A 428 37.53 -4.42 1.50
N ASN A 429 38.56 -5.23 1.20
CA ASN A 429 39.01 -6.33 2.07
C ASN A 429 37.88 -7.27 2.55
N PHE A 430 37.02 -7.72 1.63
CA PHE A 430 35.88 -8.62 1.94
C PHE A 430 34.82 -8.03 2.89
N ARG A 431 34.80 -6.71 3.05
CA ARG A 431 33.79 -5.96 3.81
C ARG A 431 33.31 -4.77 3.01
N CYS A 432 32.18 -4.21 3.44
CA CYS A 432 31.62 -3.00 2.87
C CYS A 432 31.74 -1.86 3.87
N TYR A 433 32.01 -0.67 3.35
CA TYR A 433 32.22 0.54 4.12
C TYR A 433 31.36 1.64 3.53
N CYS A 434 30.84 2.50 4.39
CA CYS A 434 30.15 3.70 3.97
C CYS A 434 31.18 4.81 3.77
N ASN A 435 31.42 5.22 2.53
CA ASN A 435 32.34 6.33 2.21
C ASN A 435 31.81 7.25 1.10
N GLY A 436 30.53 7.11 0.74
CA GLY A 436 29.85 8.06 -0.14
C GLY A 436 29.55 9.41 0.51
N PRO A 437 28.98 10.34 -0.28
CA PRO A 437 28.62 11.67 0.20
C PRO A 437 27.49 11.63 1.24
N ASN A 438 26.70 10.56 1.33
CA ASN A 438 25.57 10.48 2.26
C ASN A 438 25.78 9.47 3.40
N CYS A 439 27.03 9.32 3.83
CA CYS A 439 27.40 8.55 5.02
C CYS A 439 27.41 9.43 6.27
N PHE A 440 26.55 9.11 7.25
CA PHE A 440 26.39 9.93 8.45
C PHE A 440 26.56 9.13 9.74
N TYR A 441 27.06 9.79 10.78
CA TYR A 441 27.06 9.26 12.14
C TYR A 441 26.87 10.40 13.13
N GLN A 442 25.88 10.28 14.00
CA GLN A 442 25.50 11.30 14.97
C GLN A 442 25.30 12.69 14.33
N GLY A 443 24.66 12.70 13.16
CA GLY A 443 24.34 13.92 12.40
C GLY A 443 25.50 14.54 11.62
N ASN A 444 26.69 13.94 11.64
CA ASN A 444 27.85 14.45 10.89
C ASN A 444 28.21 13.52 9.73
N HIS A 445 28.58 14.11 8.59
CA HIS A 445 29.20 13.34 7.51
C HIS A 445 30.44 12.62 8.05
N THR A 446 30.47 11.32 7.87
CA THR A 446 31.49 10.45 8.44
C THR A 446 31.97 9.49 7.36
N ASN A 447 33.23 9.63 6.95
CA ASN A 447 33.85 8.69 6.03
C ASN A 447 34.25 7.42 6.80
N GLY A 448 33.48 6.35 6.58
CA GLY A 448 33.71 5.04 7.18
C GLY A 448 34.89 4.27 6.58
N TRP A 449 35.47 4.72 5.47
CA TRP A 449 36.57 4.03 4.79
C TRP A 449 37.72 3.73 5.74
N ASP A 450 38.15 4.66 6.58
CA ASP A 450 39.32 4.45 7.46
C ASP A 450 38.95 3.98 8.88
N LEU A 451 37.67 3.69 9.10
CA LEU A 451 37.16 3.21 10.39
C LEU A 451 37.07 1.68 10.43
N ASP A 452 36.89 1.13 11.63
CA ASP A 452 36.60 -0.29 11.79
C ASP A 452 35.30 -0.63 11.04
N SER A 453 35.25 -1.79 10.41
CA SER A 453 34.05 -2.27 9.73
C SER A 453 32.82 -2.43 10.63
N ASN A 454 33.01 -2.54 11.95
CA ASN A 454 31.93 -2.59 12.94
C ASN A 454 31.56 -1.19 13.46
N HIS A 455 32.23 -0.12 13.01
CA HIS A 455 31.84 1.24 13.36
C HIS A 455 30.39 1.49 12.90
N PRO A 456 29.54 2.17 13.68
CA PRO A 456 28.13 2.35 13.35
C PRO A 456 27.86 2.89 11.93
N VAL A 457 28.69 3.83 11.44
CA VAL A 457 28.60 4.34 10.06
C VAL A 457 28.73 3.26 8.97
N ASN A 458 29.46 2.18 9.23
CA ASN A 458 29.70 1.09 8.28
C ASN A 458 28.68 -0.04 8.45
N ARG A 459 27.91 -0.05 9.55
CA ARG A 459 27.12 -1.20 9.98
C ARG A 459 26.01 -1.58 8.99
N ASN A 460 25.45 -0.58 8.31
CA ASN A 460 24.40 -0.77 7.31
C ASN A 460 24.90 -0.88 5.88
N CYS A 461 26.21 -0.85 5.63
CA CYS A 461 26.76 -1.24 4.33
C CYS A 461 26.99 -2.76 4.32
N LEU A 462 26.09 -3.48 3.66
CA LEU A 462 26.04 -4.93 3.68
C LEU A 462 26.79 -5.52 2.49
N PHE A 463 27.72 -6.44 2.77
CA PHE A 463 28.40 -7.17 1.71
C PHE A 463 27.51 -8.27 1.15
N GLN A 464 27.26 -8.14 -0.14
CA GLN A 464 26.37 -9.00 -0.85
C GLN A 464 27.18 -10.02 -1.65
N LYS A 465 27.39 -11.18 -1.03
CA LYS A 465 28.34 -12.22 -1.49
C LYS A 465 28.08 -12.72 -2.92
N THR A 466 26.84 -12.64 -3.37
CA THR A 466 26.36 -13.27 -4.59
C THR A 466 26.50 -12.37 -5.83
N SER A 467 26.44 -11.05 -5.68
CA SER A 467 26.75 -10.08 -6.74
C SER A 467 28.12 -9.43 -6.57
N PHE A 468 28.82 -9.71 -5.46
CA PHE A 468 30.06 -9.04 -5.05
C PHE A 468 29.92 -7.52 -4.95
N ARG A 469 28.73 -7.03 -4.57
CA ARG A 469 28.43 -5.60 -4.35
C ARG A 469 28.24 -5.28 -2.87
N CYS A 470 28.22 -4.00 -2.58
CA CYS A 470 27.80 -3.46 -1.29
C CYS A 470 26.45 -2.78 -1.47
N LEU A 471 25.52 -3.04 -0.56
CA LEU A 471 24.19 -2.44 -0.58
C LEU A 471 23.93 -1.72 0.73
N CYS A 472 23.11 -0.69 0.66
CA CYS A 472 22.62 -0.01 1.84
C CYS A 472 21.43 -0.75 2.44
N GLY A 473 21.67 -1.30 3.63
CA GLY A 473 20.72 -2.12 4.36
C GLY A 473 20.10 -1.42 5.57
N PRO A 474 19.34 -2.17 6.36
CA PRO A 474 18.99 -1.76 7.71
C PRO A 474 20.23 -1.70 8.61
N THR A 475 20.16 -0.95 9.72
CA THR A 475 21.26 -0.75 10.67
C THR A 475 21.47 -1.92 11.63
#